data_AF-X0ZAD1-F1
#
_entry.id   AF-X0ZAD1-F1
#
_cell.length_a   1.000
_cell.length_b   1.000
_cell.length_c   1.000
_cell.angle_alpha   90.00
_cell.angle_beta   90.00
_cell.angle_gamma   90.00
#
_symmetry.space_group_name_H-M   'P 1'
#
loop_
_entity.id
_entity.type
_entity.pdbx_description
1 polymer ?
#
loop_
_entity_poly.entity_id
_entity_poly.type
_entity_poly.pdbx_seq_one_letter_code
_entity_poly.pdbx_strand_id
1 'polypeptide(L)'
;DTLSQGTRAVVIEMSLIFLLLVLAGFALYLVRRPDVGPAIIWALAWIDAFATLVLVKAGGDSLSAWAAPPAYVLASLFPALILAGALSYARRTIPSWLLPGALLFGLVRAGLAENEGTAIAQALSLLVEPGVVLAAAWVALGPARGSAPALMPRLLPVAFVMLALLEGATAISWIRLEEVSTLVTVSWVVVGPLTLGLQIQAVGERSRAELRRARDELERRVEERTTQLR
;
A
#
# COMPACT_ATOMS: atom_id res chain seq x y z
N ASP A 1 -5.83 23.25 33.68
CA ASP A 1 -6.18 23.05 32.26
C ASP A 1 -5.03 22.56 31.36
N THR A 2 -3.83 23.14 31.45
CA THR A 2 -2.65 22.70 30.66
C THR A 2 -2.19 21.26 30.94
N LEU A 3 -2.19 20.83 32.20
CA LEU A 3 -1.89 19.43 32.60
C LEU A 3 -2.90 18.40 32.05
N SER A 4 -4.15 18.81 31.80
CA SER A 4 -5.20 17.95 31.23
C SER A 4 -5.04 17.79 29.71
N GLN A 5 -4.58 18.83 29.02
CA GLN A 5 -4.29 18.79 27.59
C GLN A 5 -3.05 17.94 27.27
N GLY A 6 -1.97 18.04 28.08
CA GLY A 6 -0.77 17.23 27.89
C GLY A 6 -1.04 15.72 28.03
N THR A 7 -1.80 15.31 29.04
CA THR A 7 -2.15 13.90 29.24
C THR A 7 -3.05 13.35 28.12
N ARG A 8 -3.96 14.16 27.57
CA ARG A 8 -4.80 13.76 26.43
C ARG A 8 -3.98 13.55 25.15
N ALA A 9 -3.01 14.42 24.89
CA ALA A 9 -2.13 14.29 23.73
C ALA A 9 -1.32 12.98 23.79
N VAL A 10 -0.68 12.70 24.93
CA VAL A 10 0.11 11.47 25.13
C VAL A 10 -0.74 10.20 24.99
N VAL A 11 -1.97 10.20 25.53
CA VAL A 11 -2.88 9.05 25.41
C VAL A 11 -3.29 8.80 23.96
N ILE A 12 -3.59 9.85 23.19
CA ILE A 12 -3.93 9.74 21.77
C ILE A 12 -2.73 9.20 20.97
N GLU A 13 -1.54 9.75 21.20
CA GLU A 13 -0.30 9.33 20.55
C GLU A 13 0.03 7.85 20.84
N MET A 14 -0.02 7.43 22.11
CA MET A 14 0.23 6.04 22.50
C MET A 14 -0.82 5.08 21.94
N SER A 15 -2.08 5.51 21.87
CA SER A 15 -3.16 4.74 21.27
C SER A 15 -2.95 4.57 19.76
N LEU A 16 -2.46 5.60 19.07
CA LEU A 16 -2.09 5.52 17.66
C LEU A 16 -0.93 4.56 17.47
N ILE A 17 0.17 4.70 18.21
CA ILE A 17 1.33 3.78 18.11
C ILE A 17 0.90 2.33 18.34
N PHE A 18 0.08 2.08 19.36
CA PHE A 18 -0.44 0.74 19.62
C PHE A 18 -1.28 0.22 18.45
N LEU A 19 -2.21 1.04 17.93
CA LEU A 19 -3.01 0.69 16.75
C LEU A 19 -2.13 0.35 15.54
N LEU A 20 -1.03 1.08 15.35
CA LEU A 20 -0.10 0.90 14.24
C LEU A 20 0.72 -0.37 14.35
N LEU A 21 1.21 -0.69 15.56
CA LEU A 21 1.87 -1.98 15.84
C LEU A 21 0.91 -3.15 15.62
N VAL A 22 -0.36 -2.99 16.04
CA VAL A 22 -1.40 -3.98 15.78
C VAL A 22 -1.66 -4.12 14.29
N LEU A 23 -1.77 -3.03 13.54
CA LEU A 23 -1.97 -3.04 12.09
C LEU A 23 -0.79 -3.67 11.34
N ALA A 24 0.45 -3.33 11.71
CA ALA A 24 1.65 -3.91 11.12
C ALA A 24 1.76 -5.42 11.43
N GLY A 25 1.50 -5.83 12.68
CA GLY A 25 1.45 -7.23 13.07
C GLY A 25 0.33 -8.01 12.36
N PHE A 26 -0.84 -7.38 12.22
CA PHE A 26 -1.97 -7.94 11.50
C PHE A 26 -1.69 -8.07 9.99
N ALA A 27 -1.04 -7.08 9.38
CA ALA A 27 -0.61 -7.12 7.98
C ALA A 27 0.43 -8.23 7.76
N LEU A 28 1.43 -8.35 8.64
CA LEU A 28 2.41 -9.44 8.63
C LEU A 28 1.75 -10.82 8.72
N TYR A 29 0.73 -10.95 9.56
CA TYR A 29 -0.03 -12.18 9.72
C TYR A 29 -0.88 -12.50 8.49
N LEU A 30 -1.63 -11.53 7.97
CA LEU A 30 -2.52 -11.72 6.82
C LEU A 30 -1.75 -12.00 5.52
N VAL A 31 -0.63 -11.33 5.28
CA VAL A 31 0.18 -11.56 4.07
C VAL A 31 0.78 -12.97 4.03
N ARG A 32 0.87 -13.66 5.17
CA ARG A 32 1.30 -15.07 5.26
C ARG A 32 0.17 -16.08 5.06
N ARG A 33 -1.09 -15.63 5.02
CA ARG A 33 -2.25 -16.51 4.84
C ARG A 33 -2.48 -16.74 3.34
N PRO A 34 -2.56 -18.00 2.87
CA PRO A 34 -2.76 -18.31 1.44
C PRO A 34 -4.12 -17.83 0.91
N ASP A 35 -5.10 -17.64 1.79
CA ASP A 35 -6.47 -17.28 1.43
C ASP A 35 -6.68 -15.77 1.30
N VAL A 36 -5.66 -14.96 1.59
CA VAL A 36 -5.80 -13.50 1.57
C VAL A 36 -5.65 -12.97 0.15
N GLY A 37 -6.78 -12.53 -0.39
CA GLY A 37 -6.84 -11.94 -1.72
C GLY A 37 -6.14 -10.57 -1.83
N PRO A 38 -5.75 -10.16 -3.04
CA PRO A 38 -5.03 -8.91 -3.30
C PRO A 38 -5.78 -7.65 -2.83
N ALA A 39 -7.12 -7.65 -2.90
CA ALA A 39 -7.93 -6.52 -2.47
C ALA A 39 -7.80 -6.23 -0.96
N ILE A 40 -7.65 -7.27 -0.13
CA ILE A 40 -7.46 -7.10 1.32
C ILE A 40 -6.08 -6.48 1.59
N ILE A 41 -5.04 -6.96 0.90
CA ILE A 41 -3.68 -6.44 1.04
C ILE A 41 -3.62 -4.97 0.64
N TRP A 42 -4.25 -4.59 -0.48
CA TRP A 42 -4.33 -3.19 -0.88
C TRP A 42 -5.17 -2.34 0.07
N ALA A 43 -6.28 -2.86 0.60
CA ALA A 43 -7.05 -2.14 1.63
C ALA A 43 -6.19 -1.85 2.87
N LEU A 44 -5.35 -2.79 3.30
CA LEU A 44 -4.38 -2.56 4.38
C LEU A 44 -3.36 -1.48 4.02
N ALA A 45 -2.86 -1.46 2.78
CA ALA A 45 -1.98 -0.39 2.30
C ALA A 45 -2.67 0.98 2.45
N TRP A 46 -3.91 1.11 2.00
CA TRP A 46 -4.63 2.39 2.12
C TRP A 46 -4.90 2.78 3.58
N ILE A 47 -5.25 1.83 4.45
CA ILE A 47 -5.40 2.09 5.89
C ILE A 47 -4.08 2.61 6.47
N ASP A 48 -2.96 2.00 6.10
CA ASP A 48 -1.61 2.40 6.51
C ASP A 48 -1.24 3.81 6.01
N ALA A 49 -1.53 4.14 4.74
CA ALA A 49 -1.34 5.49 4.20
C ALA A 49 -2.19 6.54 4.94
N PHE A 50 -3.47 6.23 5.23
CA PHE A 50 -4.32 7.12 6.01
C PHE A 50 -3.81 7.29 7.44
N ALA A 51 -3.34 6.21 8.09
CA ALA A 51 -2.79 6.27 9.42
C ALA A 51 -1.51 7.13 9.46
N THR A 52 -0.64 7.00 8.44
CA THR A 52 0.53 7.86 8.25
C THR A 52 0.13 9.32 8.12
N LEU A 53 -0.87 9.64 7.29
CA LEU A 53 -1.36 11.01 7.11
C LEU A 53 -1.93 11.59 8.40
N VAL A 54 -2.72 10.80 9.15
CA VAL A 54 -3.29 11.19 10.43
C VAL A 54 -2.18 11.46 11.44
N LEU A 55 -1.14 10.64 11.52
CA LEU A 55 0.00 10.88 12.40
C LEU A 55 0.74 12.17 12.07
N VAL A 56 1.03 12.38 10.79
CA VAL A 56 1.74 13.59 10.32
C VAL A 56 0.90 14.84 10.61
N LYS A 57 -0.43 14.79 10.42
CA LYS A 57 -1.32 15.93 10.70
C LYS A 57 -1.62 16.13 12.18
N ALA A 58 -1.80 15.05 12.94
CA ALA A 58 -2.05 15.11 14.39
C ALA A 58 -0.81 15.59 15.16
N GLY A 59 0.40 15.37 14.61
CA GLY A 59 1.64 15.91 15.16
C GLY A 59 1.75 17.44 15.10
N GLY A 60 1.07 18.14 14.17
CA GLY A 60 1.14 19.60 14.06
C GLY A 60 2.56 20.17 13.86
N ASP A 61 2.79 21.43 14.25
CA ASP A 61 4.10 22.13 14.18
C ASP A 61 5.16 21.51 15.10
N SER A 62 4.71 20.74 16.08
CA SER A 62 5.54 19.96 16.97
C SER A 62 5.18 18.49 16.77
N LEU A 63 5.47 17.93 15.59
CA LEU A 63 5.61 16.48 15.45
C LEU A 63 6.54 16.07 16.59
N SER A 64 5.96 15.64 17.71
CA SER A 64 6.70 15.35 18.91
C SER A 64 7.76 14.36 18.47
N ALA A 65 9.00 14.46 18.96
CA ALA A 65 10.13 13.63 18.52
C ALA A 65 9.81 12.11 18.48
N TRP A 66 8.71 11.71 19.12
CA TRP A 66 8.15 10.40 19.32
C TRP A 66 7.16 9.96 18.22
N ALA A 67 6.45 10.88 17.56
CA ALA A 67 5.48 10.59 16.49
C ALA A 67 6.12 10.52 15.08
N ALA A 68 7.30 11.10 14.90
CA ALA A 68 8.02 11.04 13.63
C ALA A 68 8.51 9.62 13.28
N PRO A 69 9.14 8.84 14.18
CA PRO A 69 9.63 7.50 13.85
C PRO A 69 8.54 6.52 13.36
N PRO A 70 7.36 6.43 14.01
CA PRO A 70 6.26 5.60 13.50
C PRO A 70 5.79 6.01 12.11
N ALA A 71 5.74 7.31 11.79
CA ALA A 71 5.31 7.79 10.48
C ALA A 71 6.24 7.32 9.35
N TYR A 72 7.57 7.30 9.57
CA TYR A 72 8.53 6.76 8.59
C TYR A 72 8.38 5.25 8.39
N VAL A 73 8.10 4.50 9.46
CA VAL A 73 7.88 3.05 9.40
C VAL A 73 6.65 2.73 8.56
N LEU A 74 5.54 3.41 8.80
CA LEU A 74 4.30 3.21 8.06
C LEU A 74 4.41 3.67 6.61
N ALA A 75 4.99 4.87 6.38
CA ALA A 75 5.23 5.35 5.03
C ALA A 75 5.98 4.33 4.16
N SER A 76 6.89 3.55 4.77
CA SER A 76 7.64 2.50 4.10
C SER A 76 6.84 1.20 3.89
N LEU A 77 5.83 0.93 4.72
CA LEU A 77 4.94 -0.24 4.59
C LEU A 77 3.97 -0.10 3.42
N PHE A 78 3.45 1.09 3.17
CA PHE A 78 2.53 1.36 2.07
C PHE A 78 3.01 0.80 0.72
N PRO A 79 4.18 1.19 0.17
CA PRO A 79 4.65 0.70 -1.13
C PRO A 79 4.90 -0.82 -1.11
N ALA A 80 5.35 -1.36 0.03
CA ALA A 80 5.55 -2.79 0.20
C ALA A 80 4.23 -3.59 0.15
N LEU A 81 3.16 -3.06 0.75
CA LEU A 81 1.82 -3.64 0.69
C LEU A 81 1.21 -3.49 -0.72
N ILE A 82 1.45 -2.38 -1.41
CA ILE A 82 1.07 -2.22 -2.82
C ILE A 82 1.72 -3.31 -3.69
N LEU A 83 3.03 -3.54 -3.52
CA LEU A 83 3.76 -4.61 -4.21
C LEU A 83 3.27 -6.01 -3.81
N ALA A 84 3.05 -6.26 -2.52
CA ALA A 84 2.52 -7.53 -2.03
C ALA A 84 1.15 -7.85 -2.64
N GLY A 85 0.26 -6.86 -2.70
CA GLY A 85 -1.05 -7.00 -3.34
C GLY A 85 -0.92 -7.21 -4.85
N ALA A 86 0.03 -6.56 -5.53
CA ALA A 86 0.31 -6.80 -6.95
C ALA A 86 0.85 -8.21 -7.22
N LEU A 87 1.73 -8.74 -6.35
CA LEU A 87 2.23 -10.11 -6.41
C LEU A 87 1.10 -11.12 -6.20
N SER A 88 0.28 -10.93 -5.16
CA SER A 88 -0.91 -11.75 -4.92
C SER A 88 -1.87 -11.71 -6.11
N TYR A 89 -2.12 -10.51 -6.65
CA TYR A 89 -2.92 -10.35 -7.87
C TYR A 89 -2.31 -11.14 -9.01
N ALA A 90 -1.00 -11.05 -9.24
CA ALA A 90 -0.31 -11.83 -10.27
C ALA A 90 -0.19 -13.33 -9.96
N ARG A 91 -0.76 -13.83 -8.85
CA ARG A 91 -0.61 -15.22 -8.36
C ARG A 91 0.85 -15.62 -8.17
N ARG A 92 1.68 -14.67 -7.75
CA ARG A 92 3.09 -14.87 -7.42
C ARG A 92 3.27 -14.93 -5.91
N THR A 93 4.25 -15.72 -5.46
CA THR A 93 4.60 -15.80 -4.05
C THR A 93 5.07 -14.44 -3.54
N ILE A 94 4.53 -14.00 -2.41
CA ILE A 94 4.98 -12.78 -1.74
C ILE A 94 6.26 -13.12 -0.94
N PRO A 95 7.39 -12.44 -1.19
CA PRO A 95 8.61 -12.70 -0.44
C PRO A 95 8.40 -12.47 1.06
N SER A 96 8.80 -13.43 1.89
CA SER A 96 8.62 -13.36 3.35
C SER A 96 9.40 -12.21 4.00
N TRP A 97 10.45 -11.73 3.32
CA TRP A 97 11.28 -10.60 3.75
C TRP A 97 10.74 -9.23 3.31
N LEU A 98 9.70 -9.16 2.47
CA LEU A 98 9.21 -7.90 1.93
C LEU A 98 8.74 -6.93 3.04
N LEU A 99 7.86 -7.39 3.92
CA LEU A 99 7.35 -6.56 5.03
C LEU A 99 8.41 -6.30 6.12
N PRO A 100 9.17 -7.30 6.61
CA PRO A 100 10.26 -7.03 7.54
C PRO A 100 11.32 -6.07 6.98
N GLY A 101 11.62 -6.17 5.68
CA GLY A 101 12.53 -5.26 5.00
C GLY A 101 12.00 -3.83 4.94
N ALA A 102 10.71 -3.66 4.64
CA ALA A 102 10.06 -2.35 4.67
C ALA A 102 10.04 -1.72 6.07
N LEU A 103 9.78 -2.52 7.11
CA LEU A 103 9.86 -2.06 8.50
C LEU A 103 11.28 -1.61 8.86
N LEU A 104 12.29 -2.42 8.54
CA LEU A 104 13.69 -2.08 8.79
C LEU A 104 14.10 -0.81 8.03
N PHE A 105 13.68 -0.68 6.77
CA PHE A 105 13.92 0.50 5.96
C PHE A 105 13.31 1.76 6.59
N GLY A 106 12.07 1.68 7.06
CA GLY A 106 11.41 2.77 7.77
C GLY A 106 12.09 3.16 9.09
N LEU A 107 12.61 2.18 9.83
CA LEU A 107 13.41 2.44 11.03
C LEU A 107 14.74 3.14 10.69
N VAL A 108 15.41 2.71 9.62
CA VAL A 108 16.62 3.39 9.13
C VAL A 108 16.30 4.83 8.74
N ARG A 109 15.18 5.07 8.04
CA ARG A 109 14.74 6.43 7.69
C ARG A 109 14.42 7.27 8.91
N ALA A 110 13.76 6.71 9.92
CA ALA A 110 13.51 7.40 11.18
C ALA A 110 14.83 7.81 11.86
N GLY A 111 15.80 6.89 11.95
CA GLY A 111 17.11 7.18 12.52
C GLY A 111 17.87 8.25 11.72
N LEU A 112 17.81 8.21 10.39
CA LEU A 112 18.41 9.26 9.54
C LEU A 112 17.73 10.62 9.74
N ALA A 113 16.40 10.66 9.85
CA ALA A 113 15.68 11.90 10.08
C ALA A 113 16.07 12.55 11.42
N GLU A 114 16.30 11.74 12.45
CA GLU A 114 16.71 12.19 13.78
C GLU A 114 18.18 12.68 13.82
N ASN A 115 19.09 11.98 13.15
CA ASN A 115 20.54 12.25 13.26
C ASN A 115 21.09 13.17 12.15
N GLU A 116 20.60 13.01 10.94
CA GLU A 116 21.12 13.64 9.71
C GLU A 116 20.11 14.63 9.08
N GLY A 117 18.88 14.64 9.59
CA GLY A 117 17.80 15.52 9.16
C GLY A 117 16.83 14.90 8.14
N THR A 118 15.62 15.45 8.11
CA THR A 118 14.50 15.00 7.28
C THR A 118 14.85 14.91 5.79
N ALA A 119 15.67 15.82 5.27
CA ALA A 119 16.02 15.86 3.85
C ALA A 119 16.72 14.57 3.38
N ILE A 120 17.63 14.00 4.18
CA ILE A 120 18.35 12.77 3.85
C ILE A 120 17.40 11.56 3.91
N ALA A 121 16.54 11.50 4.94
CA ALA A 121 15.53 10.45 5.05
C ALA A 121 14.53 10.45 3.88
N GLN A 122 14.20 11.63 3.35
CA GLN A 122 13.32 11.79 2.19
C GLN A 122 14.03 11.53 0.87
N ALA A 123 15.33 11.88 0.75
CA ALA A 123 16.14 11.51 -0.42
C ALA A 123 16.24 9.98 -0.56
N LEU A 124 16.41 9.28 0.57
CA LEU A 124 16.41 7.81 0.57
C LEU A 124 15.06 7.23 0.15
N SER A 125 13.94 7.80 0.61
CA SER A 125 12.60 7.36 0.19
C SER A 125 12.35 7.61 -1.30
N LEU A 126 12.76 8.77 -1.82
CA LEU A 126 12.63 9.11 -3.24
C LEU A 126 13.30 8.08 -4.16
N LEU A 127 14.40 7.47 -3.71
CA LEU A 127 15.11 6.43 -4.46
C LEU A 127 14.44 5.06 -4.39
N VAL A 128 13.82 4.72 -3.26
CA VAL A 128 13.36 3.36 -2.97
C VAL A 128 11.86 3.21 -3.19
N GLU A 129 11.03 4.05 -2.58
CA GLU A 129 9.57 3.85 -2.51
C GLU A 129 8.90 3.91 -3.90
N PRO A 130 9.17 4.93 -4.74
CA PRO A 130 8.66 4.94 -6.11
C PRO A 130 9.12 3.73 -6.92
N GLY A 131 10.35 3.25 -6.69
CA GLY A 131 10.88 2.05 -7.33
C GLY A 131 10.10 0.79 -6.97
N VAL A 132 9.71 0.65 -5.70
CA VAL A 132 8.87 -0.46 -5.22
C VAL A 132 7.47 -0.40 -5.83
N VAL A 133 6.84 0.79 -5.92
CA VAL A 133 5.54 0.95 -6.56
C VAL A 133 5.60 0.71 -8.07
N LEU A 134 6.66 1.14 -8.75
CA LEU A 134 6.90 0.83 -10.15
C LEU A 134 7.11 -0.68 -10.38
N ALA A 135 7.78 -1.38 -9.47
CA ALA A 135 7.86 -2.82 -9.50
C ALA A 135 6.45 -3.46 -9.38
N ALA A 136 5.57 -2.89 -8.55
CA ALA A 136 4.18 -3.33 -8.47
C ALA A 136 3.43 -3.12 -9.79
N ALA A 137 3.64 -1.98 -10.46
CA ALA A 137 3.10 -1.68 -11.79
C ALA A 137 3.53 -2.73 -12.83
N TRP A 138 4.83 -3.06 -12.84
CA TRP A 138 5.40 -4.08 -13.71
C TRP A 138 4.80 -5.47 -13.45
N VAL A 139 4.65 -5.85 -12.19
CA VAL A 139 4.04 -7.14 -11.80
C VAL A 139 2.57 -7.21 -12.24
N ALA A 140 1.81 -6.13 -12.08
CA ALA A 140 0.41 -6.04 -12.47
C ALA A 140 0.20 -6.07 -14.00
N LEU A 141 1.21 -5.69 -14.79
CA LEU A 141 1.12 -5.62 -16.25
C LEU A 141 0.89 -6.99 -16.91
N GLY A 142 1.48 -8.06 -16.36
CA GLY A 142 1.32 -9.42 -16.90
C GLY A 142 -0.15 -9.85 -16.94
N PRO A 143 -0.82 -9.92 -15.78
CA PRO A 143 -2.24 -10.25 -15.74
C PRO A 143 -3.15 -9.26 -16.51
N ALA A 144 -2.79 -7.98 -16.52
CA ALA A 144 -3.53 -6.95 -17.26
C ALA A 144 -3.58 -7.24 -18.77
N ARG A 145 -2.47 -7.71 -19.35
CA ARG A 145 -2.39 -8.06 -20.78
C ARG A 145 -3.24 -9.29 -21.15
N GLY A 146 -3.34 -10.26 -20.24
CA GLY A 146 -4.15 -11.48 -20.43
C GLY A 146 -5.66 -11.30 -20.21
N SER A 147 -6.09 -10.11 -19.77
CA SER A 147 -7.48 -9.79 -19.45
C SER A 147 -8.15 -9.09 -20.65
N ALA A 148 -8.65 -9.85 -21.62
CA ALA A 148 -9.47 -9.31 -22.72
C ALA A 148 -10.97 -9.37 -22.37
N PRO A 149 -11.82 -8.40 -22.75
CA PRO A 149 -11.56 -7.01 -23.16
C PRO A 149 -11.65 -6.01 -21.99
N ALA A 150 -11.56 -6.47 -20.74
CA ALA A 150 -11.89 -5.66 -19.58
C ALA A 150 -10.89 -4.50 -19.35
N LEU A 151 -11.42 -3.28 -19.22
CA LEU A 151 -10.63 -2.04 -19.17
C LEU A 151 -9.90 -1.88 -17.82
N MET A 152 -10.51 -2.29 -16.71
CA MET A 152 -10.00 -1.97 -15.37
C MET A 152 -8.65 -2.63 -15.05
N PRO A 153 -8.42 -3.93 -15.34
CA PRO A 153 -7.11 -4.55 -15.24
C PRO A 153 -6.02 -3.84 -16.04
N ARG A 154 -6.35 -3.24 -17.18
CA ARG A 154 -5.39 -2.53 -18.05
C ARG A 154 -4.99 -1.17 -17.50
N LEU A 155 -5.88 -0.52 -16.75
CA LEU A 155 -5.60 0.76 -16.10
C LEU A 155 -4.83 0.59 -14.78
N LEU A 156 -4.85 -0.60 -14.17
CA LEU A 156 -4.19 -0.84 -12.89
C LEU A 156 -2.68 -0.53 -12.89
N PRO A 157 -1.87 -0.96 -13.88
CA PRO A 157 -0.45 -0.57 -13.94
C PRO A 157 -0.26 0.94 -14.09
N VAL A 158 -1.14 1.61 -14.85
CA VAL A 158 -1.09 3.07 -15.03
C VAL A 158 -1.37 3.78 -13.70
N ALA A 159 -2.34 3.30 -12.92
CA ALA A 159 -2.63 3.82 -11.60
C ALA A 159 -1.42 3.68 -10.64
N PHE A 160 -0.69 2.56 -10.71
CA PHE A 160 0.53 2.39 -9.91
C PHE A 160 1.67 3.32 -10.36
N VAL A 161 1.82 3.57 -11.66
CA VAL A 161 2.77 4.59 -12.15
C VAL A 161 2.41 5.97 -11.60
N MET A 162 1.11 6.33 -11.61
CA MET A 162 0.65 7.60 -11.04
C MET A 162 0.91 7.69 -9.53
N LEU A 163 0.74 6.59 -8.78
CA LEU A 163 1.10 6.54 -7.35
C LEU A 163 2.60 6.73 -7.15
N ALA A 164 3.46 6.06 -7.92
CA ALA A 164 4.90 6.21 -7.80
C ALA A 164 5.37 7.65 -8.05
N LEU A 165 4.77 8.32 -9.05
CA LEU A 165 5.04 9.73 -9.32
C LEU A 165 4.60 10.63 -8.15
N LEU A 166 3.45 10.31 -7.54
CA LEU A 166 2.91 11.08 -6.44
C LEU A 166 3.72 10.88 -5.14
N GLU A 167 4.20 9.67 -4.86
CA GLU A 167 5.17 9.40 -3.79
C GLU A 167 6.46 10.18 -4.02
N GLY A 168 7.01 10.13 -5.23
CA GLY A 168 8.20 10.91 -5.58
C GLY A 168 8.00 12.42 -5.39
N ALA A 169 6.85 12.95 -5.83
CA ALA A 169 6.49 14.35 -5.62
C ALA A 169 6.33 14.71 -4.13
N THR A 170 5.86 13.77 -3.30
CA THR A 170 5.76 13.94 -1.85
C THR A 170 7.15 14.07 -1.23
N ALA A 171 8.08 13.17 -1.57
CA ALA A 171 9.46 13.22 -1.08
C ALA A 171 10.18 14.49 -1.57
N ILE A 172 10.02 14.87 -2.84
CA ILE A 172 10.59 16.12 -3.39
C ILE A 172 10.04 17.36 -2.67
N SER A 173 8.74 17.38 -2.35
CA SER A 173 8.14 18.51 -1.62
C SER A 173 8.80 18.67 -0.26
N TRP A 174 8.96 17.59 0.51
CA TRP A 174 9.66 17.65 1.80
C TRP A 174 11.12 18.09 1.68
N ILE A 175 11.86 17.61 0.67
CA ILE A 175 13.26 18.00 0.45
C ILE A 175 13.38 19.51 0.13
N ARG A 176 12.42 20.07 -0.60
CA ARG A 176 12.51 21.45 -1.12
C ARG A 176 11.83 22.50 -0.25
N LEU A 177 10.73 22.13 0.38
CA LEU A 177 9.82 23.03 1.08
C LEU A 177 9.74 22.75 2.57
N GLU A 178 10.34 21.65 3.05
CA GLU A 178 10.18 21.15 4.43
C GLU A 178 8.72 20.86 4.81
N GLU A 179 7.84 20.75 3.81
CA GLU A 179 6.44 20.41 3.97
C GLU A 179 5.89 19.75 2.70
N VAL A 180 4.75 19.06 2.82
CA VAL A 180 4.04 18.55 1.64
C VAL A 180 3.27 19.69 0.98
N SER A 181 3.57 19.97 -0.28
CA SER A 181 2.85 21.01 -1.02
C SER A 181 1.35 20.74 -1.07
N THR A 182 0.54 21.81 -1.05
CA THR A 182 -0.92 21.72 -1.16
C THR A 182 -1.36 20.96 -2.42
N LEU A 183 -0.67 21.16 -3.54
CA LEU A 183 -0.97 20.49 -4.80
C LEU A 183 -0.78 18.97 -4.70
N VAL A 184 0.30 18.51 -4.06
CA VAL A 184 0.56 17.08 -3.83
C VAL A 184 -0.49 16.50 -2.89
N THR A 185 -0.86 17.23 -1.84
CA THR A 185 -1.92 16.82 -0.90
C THR A 185 -3.27 16.65 -1.62
N VAL A 186 -3.68 17.63 -2.43
CA VAL A 186 -4.92 17.56 -3.22
C VAL A 186 -4.86 16.40 -4.21
N SER A 187 -3.69 16.17 -4.82
CA SER A 187 -3.48 15.05 -5.74
C SER A 187 -3.65 13.69 -5.04
N TRP A 188 -3.20 13.53 -3.78
CA TRP A 188 -3.47 12.33 -2.97
C TRP A 188 -4.96 12.11 -2.72
N VAL A 189 -5.72 13.17 -2.42
CA VAL A 189 -7.17 13.10 -2.19
C VAL A 189 -7.92 12.63 -3.44
N VAL A 190 -7.43 12.95 -4.63
CA VAL A 190 -8.07 12.55 -5.90
C VAL A 190 -7.56 11.18 -6.38
N VAL A 191 -6.24 11.02 -6.49
CA VAL A 191 -5.59 9.82 -7.06
C VAL A 191 -5.77 8.61 -6.15
N GLY A 192 -5.78 8.81 -4.82
CA GLY A 192 -5.88 7.71 -3.86
C GLY A 192 -7.16 6.89 -3.99
N PRO A 193 -8.35 7.51 -3.81
CA PRO A 193 -9.63 6.84 -3.98
C PRO A 193 -9.83 6.24 -5.37
N LEU A 194 -9.39 6.93 -6.44
CA LEU A 194 -9.45 6.41 -7.80
C LEU A 194 -8.62 5.13 -7.97
N THR A 195 -7.41 5.12 -7.42
CA THR A 195 -6.52 3.96 -7.49
C THR A 195 -7.07 2.78 -6.69
N LEU A 196 -7.61 3.03 -5.49
CA LEU A 196 -8.31 2.01 -4.71
C LEU A 196 -9.53 1.45 -5.46
N GLY A 197 -10.32 2.31 -6.10
CA GLY A 197 -11.46 1.90 -6.92
C GLY A 197 -11.03 0.98 -8.07
N LEU A 198 -9.97 1.35 -8.80
CA LEU A 198 -9.39 0.54 -9.88
C LEU A 198 -8.85 -0.81 -9.37
N GLN A 199 -8.17 -0.81 -8.22
CA GLN A 199 -7.70 -2.03 -7.56
C GLN A 199 -8.85 -3.00 -7.26
N ILE A 200 -9.92 -2.51 -6.62
CA ILE A 200 -11.09 -3.34 -6.27
C ILE A 200 -11.79 -3.86 -7.53
N GLN A 201 -12.00 -3.00 -8.54
CA GLN A 201 -12.67 -3.38 -9.78
C GLN A 201 -11.84 -4.40 -10.58
N ALA A 202 -10.52 -4.19 -10.70
CA ALA A 202 -9.63 -5.11 -11.39
C ALA A 202 -9.59 -6.51 -10.75
N VAL A 203 -9.69 -6.57 -9.41
CA VAL A 203 -9.83 -7.86 -8.69
C VAL A 203 -11.20 -8.48 -8.95
N GLY A 204 -12.27 -7.69 -8.85
CA GLY A 204 -13.64 -8.18 -9.09
C GLY A 204 -13.82 -8.75 -10.51
N GLU A 205 -13.33 -8.05 -11.53
CA GLU A 205 -13.40 -8.51 -12.93
C GLU A 205 -12.62 -9.81 -13.13
N ARG A 206 -11.43 -9.91 -12.54
CA ARG A 206 -10.62 -11.12 -12.61
C ARG A 206 -11.28 -12.30 -11.92
N SER A 207 -11.78 -12.12 -10.69
CA SER A 207 -12.47 -13.18 -9.96
C SER A 207 -13.70 -13.67 -10.72
N ARG A 208 -14.46 -12.78 -11.36
CA ARG A 208 -15.59 -13.17 -12.25
C ARG A 208 -15.11 -13.96 -13.46
N ALA A 209 -14.02 -13.56 -14.10
CA ALA A 209 -13.47 -14.28 -15.24
C ALA A 209 -12.97 -15.69 -14.86
N GLU A 210 -12.34 -15.82 -13.69
CA GLU A 210 -11.88 -17.11 -13.17
C GLU A 210 -13.06 -18.03 -12.81
N LEU A 211 -14.11 -17.49 -12.19
CA LEU A 211 -15.35 -18.24 -11.92
C LEU A 211 -16.05 -18.71 -13.20
N ARG A 212 -16.11 -17.87 -14.24
CA ARG A 212 -16.65 -18.26 -15.55
C ARG A 212 -15.87 -19.42 -16.15
N ARG A 213 -14.53 -19.33 -16.19
CA ARG A 213 -13.69 -20.42 -16.68
C ARG A 213 -13.87 -21.72 -15.90
N ALA A 214 -13.96 -21.63 -14.57
CA ALA A 214 -14.19 -22.80 -13.72
C ALA A 214 -15.56 -23.44 -13.97
N ARG A 215 -16.60 -22.62 -14.20
CA ARG A 215 -17.93 -23.10 -14.60
C ARG A 215 -17.87 -23.79 -15.96
N ASP A 216 -17.29 -23.16 -16.97
CA ASP A 216 -17.21 -23.71 -18.33
C ASP A 216 -16.44 -25.05 -18.34
N GLU A 217 -15.37 -25.14 -17.55
CA GLU A 217 -14.60 -26.38 -17.39
C GLU A 217 -15.38 -27.48 -16.64
N LEU A 218 -16.25 -27.11 -15.70
CA LEU A 218 -17.12 -28.05 -15.02
C LEU A 218 -18.22 -28.56 -15.96
N GLU A 219 -18.86 -27.67 -16.71
CA GLU A 219 -19.88 -28.01 -17.71
C GLU A 219 -19.31 -28.95 -18.77
N ARG A 220 -18.12 -28.64 -19.33
CA ARG A 220 -17.43 -29.53 -20.27
C ARG A 220 -17.15 -30.92 -19.69
N ARG A 221 -16.67 -30.99 -18.44
CA ARG A 221 -16.42 -32.28 -17.78
C ARG A 221 -17.70 -33.09 -17.55
N VAL A 222 -18.82 -32.43 -17.28
CA VAL A 222 -20.13 -33.07 -17.15
C VAL A 222 -20.61 -33.59 -18.50
N GLU A 223 -20.48 -32.82 -19.57
CA GLU A 223 -20.83 -33.25 -20.94
C GLU A 223 -19.99 -34.45 -21.39
N GLU A 224 -18.68 -34.42 -21.17
CA GLU A 224 -17.76 -35.53 -21.48
C GLU A 224 -18.14 -36.82 -20.73
N ARG A 225 -18.47 -36.72 -19.43
CA ARG A 225 -18.93 -37.88 -18.66
C ARG A 225 -20.31 -38.38 -19.11
N THR A 226 -21.20 -37.47 -19.47
CA THR A 226 -22.56 -37.83 -19.91
C THR A 226 -22.54 -38.52 -21.27
N THR A 227 -21.61 -38.14 -22.15
CA THR A 227 -21.40 -38.82 -23.44
C THR A 227 -20.73 -40.18 -23.28
N GLN A 228 -19.86 -40.38 -22.29
CA GLN A 228 -19.24 -41.69 -22.00
C GLN A 228 -20.21 -42.73 -21.41
N LEU A 229 -21.32 -42.30 -20.81
CA LEU A 229 -22.32 -43.16 -20.17
C LEU A 229 -23.50 -43.54 -21.10
N ARG A 230 -23.51 -43.02 -22.33
CA ARG A 230 -24.50 -43.35 -23.36
C ARG A 230 -23.90 -44.31 -24.38
#